data_AF-A0A1D1ZWN9-F1
#
_entry.id   AF-A0A1D1ZWN9-F1
#
_cell.length_a   1.000
_cell.length_b   1.000
_cell.length_c   1.000
_cell.angle_alpha   90.00
_cell.angle_beta   90.00
_cell.angle_gamma   90.00
#
_symmetry.space_group_name_H-M   'P 1'
#
loop_
_entity.id
_entity.type
_entity.pdbx_description
1 polymer ?
#
loop_
_entity_poly.entity_id
_entity_poly.type
_entity_poly.pdbx_seq_one_letter_code
_entity_poly.pdbx_strand_id
1 'polypeptide(L)'
;MSGMLGSACALEHSFAPCSTPSLSLARLRTPARSARAPPHTHAAFNSRNSVDFRSRAVRTTREELYPTGSPQSLQGGLTASTFAPENLMNVTKDAAQGIIAGLNAGLSRMEVEFPLTTEINGFKDSADQFLDANIQLAIAAGRVIHKETGKKVHLLLPDGTEYRRAMGLYGTGLSLGSGVTLGHLRESRPGKFGTWFRAQANSADPDVDAAAAGRGAEVFFALNASAVELPDIERYATDSLDASKPLITWNLALDTLRADLGLLGFPSKALHDRFLSFFKPVLYVRPRDYSKSTASPPYISNYSGILFREFPGEWKVMLQQPNGSYTVVEGRPTRYTLGEFKDVLMRAAGLDTDAQGSLLSFLRKGYKTKTWWEEREDKELSPAWRE
;
A
#
# COMPACT_ATOMS: atom_id res chain seq x y z
N MET A 1 71.87 -9.37 0.92
CA MET A 1 72.49 -8.27 0.15
C MET A 1 71.43 -7.22 -0.08
N SER A 2 71.66 -6.01 0.45
CA SER A 2 70.98 -4.71 0.22
C SER A 2 69.45 -4.66 0.39
N GLY A 3 68.84 -3.73 1.12
CA GLY A 3 69.34 -2.54 1.81
C GLY A 3 68.22 -1.50 1.98
N MET A 4 68.20 -0.90 3.16
CA MET A 4 67.86 0.50 3.50
C MET A 4 66.41 1.01 3.54
N LEU A 5 66.08 1.40 4.78
CA LEU A 5 65.16 2.43 5.26
C LEU A 5 65.64 3.86 4.96
N GLY A 6 64.67 4.79 5.01
CA GLY A 6 64.82 6.22 5.30
C GLY A 6 64.45 7.13 4.12
N SER A 7 63.89 8.32 4.25
CA SER A 7 63.31 9.08 5.36
C SER A 7 62.59 10.30 4.74
N ALA A 8 61.83 11.02 5.57
CA ALA A 8 60.92 12.13 5.28
C ALA A 8 61.49 13.37 4.56
N CYS A 9 60.59 14.14 3.92
CA CYS A 9 60.62 15.61 3.94
C CYS A 9 59.20 16.18 3.79
N ALA A 10 58.92 17.26 4.52
CA ALA A 10 57.63 17.96 4.65
C ALA A 10 57.76 19.41 4.13
N LEU A 11 56.65 20.18 4.25
CA LEU A 11 56.43 21.64 4.00
C LEU A 11 55.95 21.97 2.57
N GLU A 12 55.03 22.89 2.30
CA GLU A 12 54.18 23.78 3.10
C GLU A 12 53.06 24.38 2.23
N HIS A 13 52.15 25.12 2.88
CA HIS A 13 50.94 25.80 2.43
C HIS A 13 51.03 26.74 1.22
N SER A 14 49.89 26.89 0.52
CA SER A 14 49.42 28.22 0.08
C SER A 14 47.90 28.29 -0.10
N PHE A 15 47.31 29.39 0.37
CA PHE A 15 45.88 29.71 0.45
C PHE A 15 45.45 30.69 -0.67
N ALA A 16 44.13 30.66 -0.98
CA ALA A 16 43.27 31.77 -1.47
C ALA A 16 43.26 32.15 -2.98
N PRO A 17 42.23 32.86 -3.51
CA PRO A 17 40.81 32.97 -3.10
C PRO A 17 39.76 32.99 -4.26
N CYS A 18 38.49 32.78 -3.87
CA CYS A 18 37.24 33.50 -4.21
C CYS A 18 37.00 34.06 -5.63
N SER A 19 35.91 33.61 -6.28
CA SER A 19 35.03 34.50 -7.08
C SER A 19 33.61 33.92 -7.17
N THR A 20 32.69 34.50 -6.39
CA THR A 20 31.23 34.37 -6.53
C THR A 20 30.72 35.18 -7.73
N PRO A 21 29.82 34.66 -8.57
CA PRO A 21 29.02 35.52 -9.45
C PRO A 21 27.84 36.13 -8.68
N SER A 22 27.67 37.43 -8.88
CA SER A 22 26.74 38.32 -8.20
C SER A 22 25.29 38.08 -8.58
N LEU A 23 24.41 38.19 -7.57
CA LEU A 23 22.98 38.42 -7.73
C LEU A 23 22.76 39.84 -8.26
N SER A 24 22.32 39.95 -9.52
CA SER A 24 21.85 41.21 -10.10
C SER A 24 20.36 41.39 -9.80
N LEU A 25 20.09 42.32 -8.90
CA LEU A 25 18.78 42.85 -8.54
C LEU A 25 18.34 43.86 -9.63
N ALA A 26 17.55 43.41 -10.60
CA ALA A 26 16.83 44.30 -11.51
C ALA A 26 15.42 44.55 -10.98
N ARG A 27 15.22 45.74 -10.40
CA ARG A 27 13.92 46.38 -10.20
C ARG A 27 13.37 46.89 -11.54
N LEU A 28 12.05 47.14 -11.56
CA LEU A 28 11.22 47.84 -12.55
C LEU A 28 10.58 46.88 -13.57
N ARG A 29 9.29 46.89 -13.86
CA ARG A 29 8.22 47.88 -13.68
C ARG A 29 6.87 47.16 -13.85
N THR A 30 5.92 47.42 -12.96
CA THR A 30 4.50 47.25 -13.23
C THR A 30 4.02 48.25 -14.29
N PRO A 31 3.02 47.88 -15.08
CA PRO A 31 1.93 48.81 -15.33
C PRO A 31 0.56 48.20 -15.06
N ALA A 32 -0.35 49.12 -14.77
CA ALA A 32 -1.68 48.92 -14.24
C ALA A 32 -2.69 48.32 -15.23
N ARG A 33 -3.60 47.52 -14.66
CA ARG A 33 -5.08 47.67 -14.72
C ARG A 33 -5.66 48.33 -15.98
N SER A 34 -6.38 47.54 -16.78
CA SER A 34 -7.56 48.03 -17.49
C SER A 34 -8.62 46.93 -17.56
N ALA A 35 -9.78 47.24 -17.00
CA ALA A 35 -10.99 46.44 -17.01
C ALA A 35 -11.77 46.70 -18.30
N ARG A 36 -12.35 45.66 -18.90
CA ARG A 36 -13.58 45.79 -19.70
C ARG A 36 -14.26 44.44 -19.91
N ALA A 37 -15.46 44.32 -19.37
CA ALA A 37 -16.57 43.50 -19.88
C ALA A 37 -17.57 44.44 -20.60
N PRO A 38 -18.69 44.00 -21.20
CA PRO A 38 -19.10 42.74 -21.85
C PRO A 38 -19.50 43.05 -23.33
N PRO A 39 -20.39 42.31 -24.06
CA PRO A 39 -21.81 42.16 -23.72
C PRO A 39 -22.42 40.76 -23.95
N HIS A 40 -23.53 40.56 -23.25
CA HIS A 40 -24.51 39.50 -23.45
C HIS A 40 -25.18 39.61 -24.83
N THR A 41 -25.47 38.48 -25.46
CA THR A 41 -26.57 38.35 -26.42
C THR A 41 -27.22 36.99 -26.27
N HIS A 42 -28.53 37.03 -26.05
CA HIS A 42 -29.44 35.89 -26.07
C HIS A 42 -29.60 35.35 -27.48
N ALA A 43 -29.59 34.03 -27.64
CA ALA A 43 -30.35 33.36 -28.69
C ALA A 43 -30.73 31.94 -28.22
N ALA A 44 -32.02 31.73 -28.07
CA ALA A 44 -32.65 30.44 -27.86
C ALA A 44 -32.80 29.71 -29.20
N PHE A 45 -32.61 28.39 -29.23
CA PHE A 45 -33.63 27.40 -29.62
C PHE A 45 -33.05 25.97 -29.63
N ASN A 46 -33.79 25.05 -29.00
CA ASN A 46 -34.08 23.64 -29.34
C ASN A 46 -32.97 22.71 -29.86
N SER A 47 -32.99 21.40 -29.62
CA SER A 47 -33.70 20.46 -28.76
C SER A 47 -33.13 19.08 -29.18
N ARG A 48 -33.24 18.07 -28.31
CA ARG A 48 -33.11 16.63 -28.60
C ARG A 48 -31.68 16.09 -28.74
N ASN A 49 -31.18 15.51 -27.65
CA ASN A 49 -31.00 14.06 -27.51
C ASN A 49 -30.40 13.76 -26.14
N SER A 50 -31.25 13.73 -25.10
CA SER A 50 -30.91 13.09 -23.83
C SER A 50 -31.31 11.62 -23.93
N VAL A 51 -30.32 10.74 -23.90
CA VAL A 51 -30.55 9.30 -23.72
C VAL A 51 -30.78 9.09 -22.23
N ASP A 52 -32.05 8.95 -21.85
CA ASP A 52 -32.51 8.61 -20.51
C ASP A 52 -32.03 7.20 -20.13
N PHE A 53 -31.08 7.10 -19.19
CA PHE A 53 -30.82 5.86 -18.47
C PHE A 53 -31.76 5.78 -17.26
N ARG A 54 -33.01 5.35 -17.50
CA ARG A 54 -33.94 4.99 -16.43
C ARG A 54 -33.55 3.62 -15.87
N SER A 55 -32.80 3.58 -14.77
CA SER A 55 -32.69 2.38 -13.93
C SER A 55 -33.99 2.24 -13.12
N ARG A 56 -34.71 1.16 -13.41
CA ARG A 56 -35.98 0.77 -12.79
C ARG A 56 -35.69 0.29 -11.36
N ALA A 57 -35.99 1.12 -10.36
CA ALA A 57 -35.98 0.71 -8.97
C ALA A 57 -37.08 -0.33 -8.74
N VAL A 58 -36.70 -1.59 -8.56
CA VAL A 58 -37.60 -2.64 -8.08
C VAL A 58 -37.57 -2.60 -6.55
N ARG A 59 -38.67 -2.12 -5.96
CA ARG A 59 -38.97 -2.33 -4.54
C ARG A 59 -39.39 -3.79 -4.38
N THR A 60 -38.59 -4.57 -3.66
CA THR A 60 -39.02 -5.88 -3.14
C THR A 60 -39.07 -5.81 -1.63
N THR A 61 -40.25 -6.07 -1.10
CA THR A 61 -40.59 -6.15 0.31
C THR A 61 -39.92 -7.35 0.98
N ARG A 62 -39.50 -7.14 2.22
CA ARG A 62 -38.90 -8.09 3.15
C ARG A 62 -39.96 -9.05 3.68
N GLU A 63 -39.82 -10.35 3.41
CA GLU A 63 -40.30 -11.42 4.30
C GLU A 63 -39.54 -12.72 4.02
N GLU A 64 -39.41 -13.51 5.08
CA GLU A 64 -38.46 -14.60 5.33
C GLU A 64 -38.60 -15.79 4.39
N LEU A 65 -37.48 -16.49 4.14
CA LEU A 65 -37.41 -17.95 3.96
C LEU A 65 -35.93 -18.39 3.96
N TYR A 66 -35.45 -18.85 5.12
CA TYR A 66 -34.20 -19.62 5.21
C TYR A 66 -34.47 -21.08 4.83
N PRO A 67 -33.71 -21.68 3.90
CA PRO A 67 -33.49 -23.12 3.91
C PRO A 67 -32.42 -23.43 4.95
N THR A 68 -32.79 -24.18 5.97
CA THR A 68 -31.88 -24.83 6.92
C THR A 68 -31.06 -25.88 6.17
N GLY A 69 -29.81 -25.55 5.86
CA GLY A 69 -28.85 -26.46 5.26
C GLY A 69 -27.43 -25.96 5.52
N SER A 70 -26.76 -26.58 6.49
CA SER A 70 -25.39 -26.29 6.89
C SER A 70 -24.45 -26.37 5.68
N PRO A 71 -23.71 -25.31 5.32
CA PRO A 71 -22.65 -25.43 4.33
C PRO A 71 -21.51 -26.26 4.94
N GLN A 72 -21.25 -27.42 4.33
CA GLN A 72 -20.10 -28.26 4.65
C GLN A 72 -18.81 -27.45 4.48
N SER A 73 -17.99 -27.45 5.53
CA SER A 73 -16.68 -26.83 5.58
C SER A 73 -15.77 -27.41 4.50
N LEU A 74 -15.41 -26.60 3.50
CA LEU A 74 -14.29 -26.89 2.61
C LEU A 74 -13.01 -26.83 3.44
N GLN A 75 -12.43 -28.01 3.70
CA GLN A 75 -11.10 -28.16 4.32
C GLN A 75 -10.03 -27.70 3.33
N GLY A 76 -9.37 -26.60 3.67
CA GLY A 76 -8.28 -26.02 2.90
C GLY A 76 -8.02 -24.58 3.31
N GLY A 77 -7.50 -24.39 4.51
CA GLY A 77 -7.19 -23.06 5.07
C GLY A 77 -6.87 -23.22 6.55
N LEU A 78 -5.84 -22.52 7.02
CA LEU A 78 -5.29 -22.52 8.38
C LEU A 78 -6.35 -22.87 9.45
N THR A 79 -6.13 -23.94 10.22
CA THR A 79 -6.95 -24.24 11.39
C THR A 79 -6.98 -23.01 12.30
N ALA A 80 -8.18 -22.48 12.48
CA ALA A 80 -8.52 -21.13 12.95
C ALA A 80 -8.11 -20.77 14.40
N SER A 81 -7.02 -21.33 14.94
CA SER A 81 -6.63 -21.17 16.34
C SER A 81 -5.21 -20.63 16.57
N THR A 82 -4.35 -20.50 15.57
CA THR A 82 -2.98 -19.97 15.78
C THR A 82 -2.39 -19.40 14.49
N PHE A 83 -2.23 -18.08 14.40
CA PHE A 83 -1.39 -17.42 13.40
C PHE A 83 0.02 -17.24 13.98
N ALA A 84 1.05 -17.71 13.28
CA ALA A 84 2.46 -17.59 13.71
C ALA A 84 3.24 -16.76 12.67
N PRO A 85 3.46 -15.45 12.92
CA PRO A 85 4.12 -14.54 11.98
C PRO A 85 5.62 -14.81 11.77
N GLU A 86 6.22 -15.74 12.52
CA GLU A 86 7.67 -15.96 12.54
C GLU A 86 8.23 -16.53 11.22
N ASN A 87 7.38 -17.06 10.34
CA ASN A 87 7.79 -17.60 9.05
C ASN A 87 7.20 -16.80 7.88
N LEU A 88 7.96 -15.80 7.41
CA LEU A 88 7.59 -14.94 6.28
C LEU A 88 7.28 -15.73 5.00
N MET A 89 7.87 -16.91 4.80
CA MET A 89 7.56 -17.73 3.62
C MET A 89 6.17 -18.35 3.69
N ASN A 90 5.72 -18.75 4.89
CA ASN A 90 4.34 -19.21 5.08
C ASN A 90 3.36 -18.06 4.84
N VAL A 91 3.63 -16.89 5.44
CA VAL A 91 2.82 -15.69 5.24
C VAL A 91 2.76 -15.29 3.75
N THR A 92 3.88 -15.41 3.03
CA THR A 92 3.95 -15.15 1.59
C THR A 92 3.12 -16.14 0.78
N LYS A 93 3.12 -17.42 1.17
CA LYS A 93 2.29 -18.45 0.56
C LYS A 93 0.81 -18.17 0.81
N ASP A 94 0.43 -17.85 2.05
CA ASP A 94 -0.94 -17.51 2.42
C ASP A 94 -1.42 -16.25 1.67
N ALA A 95 -0.55 -15.24 1.52
CA ALA A 95 -0.80 -14.06 0.69
C ALA A 95 -1.07 -14.44 -0.77
N ALA A 96 -0.24 -15.32 -1.36
CA ALA A 96 -0.44 -15.79 -2.72
C ALA A 96 -1.76 -16.55 -2.88
N GLN A 97 -2.15 -17.37 -1.90
CA GLN A 97 -3.44 -18.07 -1.90
C GLN A 97 -4.62 -17.10 -1.80
N GLY A 98 -4.53 -16.10 -0.91
CA GLY A 98 -5.54 -15.03 -0.82
C GLY A 98 -5.68 -14.25 -2.13
N ILE A 99 -4.58 -13.94 -2.81
CA ILE A 99 -4.59 -13.32 -4.15
C ILE A 99 -5.26 -14.26 -5.16
N ILE A 100 -4.89 -15.54 -5.23
CA ILE A 100 -5.49 -16.50 -6.17
C ILE A 100 -7.00 -16.63 -5.94
N ALA A 101 -7.44 -16.72 -4.69
CA ALA A 101 -8.85 -16.71 -4.34
C ALA A 101 -9.54 -15.42 -4.81
N GLY A 102 -8.89 -14.27 -4.61
CA GLY A 102 -9.36 -12.96 -5.10
C GLY A 102 -9.46 -12.90 -6.62
N LEU A 103 -8.47 -13.42 -7.33
CA LEU A 103 -8.46 -13.51 -8.80
C LEU A 103 -9.61 -14.38 -9.32
N ASN A 104 -9.85 -15.53 -8.69
CA ASN A 104 -10.96 -16.43 -9.03
C ASN A 104 -12.33 -15.79 -8.74
N ALA A 105 -12.40 -14.91 -7.74
CA ALA A 105 -13.58 -14.11 -7.43
C ALA A 105 -13.73 -12.85 -8.32
N GLY A 106 -12.81 -12.60 -9.26
CA GLY A 106 -12.86 -11.46 -10.17
C GLY A 106 -12.43 -10.13 -9.54
N LEU A 107 -11.70 -10.14 -8.42
CA LEU A 107 -11.19 -8.92 -7.79
C LEU A 107 -10.08 -8.29 -8.66
N SER A 108 -10.21 -6.99 -8.92
CA SER A 108 -9.23 -6.23 -9.71
C SER A 108 -8.29 -5.37 -8.86
N ARG A 109 -8.62 -5.09 -7.60
CA ARG A 109 -7.80 -4.26 -6.71
C ARG A 109 -7.70 -4.95 -5.35
N MET A 110 -6.49 -5.34 -4.97
CA MET A 110 -6.26 -6.16 -3.78
C MET A 110 -5.11 -5.60 -2.94
N GLU A 111 -5.26 -5.66 -1.62
CA GLU A 111 -4.24 -5.26 -0.64
C GLU A 111 -3.67 -6.49 0.04
N VAL A 112 -2.35 -6.57 0.10
CA VAL A 112 -1.61 -7.50 0.96
C VAL A 112 -0.77 -6.68 1.92
N GLU A 113 -0.92 -6.96 3.22
CA GLU A 113 -0.21 -6.29 4.30
C GLU A 113 0.20 -7.31 5.35
N PHE A 114 1.49 -7.33 5.71
CA PHE A 114 2.01 -8.16 6.79
C PHE A 114 3.32 -7.60 7.36
N PRO A 115 3.64 -7.86 8.64
CA PRO A 115 4.85 -7.33 9.24
C PRO A 115 6.11 -7.95 8.61
N LEU A 116 6.96 -7.12 8.00
CA LEU A 116 8.31 -7.50 7.55
C LEU A 116 9.28 -7.43 8.75
N THR A 117 9.03 -8.25 9.77
CA THR A 117 9.82 -8.35 11.03
C THR A 117 9.94 -7.08 11.86
N THR A 118 10.25 -7.26 13.16
CA THR A 118 10.28 -6.22 14.20
C THR A 118 11.68 -5.70 14.53
N GLU A 119 12.74 -6.18 13.87
CA GLU A 119 14.14 -5.88 14.26
C GLU A 119 15.02 -5.53 13.06
N ILE A 120 14.85 -4.31 12.56
CA ILE A 120 15.73 -3.73 11.54
C ILE A 120 16.40 -2.51 12.18
N ASN A 121 17.39 -2.77 13.03
CA ASN A 121 18.23 -1.77 13.68
C ASN A 121 19.24 -1.22 12.66
N GLY A 122 19.03 0.00 12.15
CA GLY A 122 20.07 0.77 11.43
C GLY A 122 19.60 1.57 10.22
N PHE A 123 18.96 2.71 10.47
CA PHE A 123 18.23 3.66 9.58
C PHE A 123 18.54 3.79 8.07
N LYS A 124 19.66 3.30 7.51
CA LYS A 124 19.94 3.39 6.07
C LYS A 124 20.27 2.05 5.42
N ASP A 125 21.23 1.29 5.94
CA ASP A 125 21.52 -0.07 5.44
C ASP A 125 20.35 -1.02 5.67
N SER A 126 19.55 -0.72 6.69
CA SER A 126 18.39 -1.48 7.10
C SER A 126 17.16 -1.19 6.20
N ALA A 127 17.10 -0.01 5.58
CA ALA A 127 16.01 0.36 4.66
C ALA A 127 16.16 -0.36 3.31
N ASP A 128 17.35 -0.32 2.71
CA ASP A 128 17.62 -1.03 1.46
C ASP A 128 17.39 -2.55 1.61
N GLN A 129 17.81 -3.13 2.73
CA GLN A 129 17.55 -4.53 3.06
C GLN A 129 16.05 -4.84 3.18
N PHE A 130 15.27 -3.93 3.76
CA PHE A 130 13.81 -4.07 3.86
C PHE A 130 13.16 -4.03 2.47
N LEU A 131 13.56 -3.07 1.63
CA LEU A 131 13.06 -2.93 0.27
C LEU A 131 13.37 -4.18 -0.56
N ASP A 132 14.58 -4.71 -0.44
CA ASP A 132 15.05 -5.92 -1.11
C ASP A 132 14.32 -7.17 -0.62
N ALA A 133 14.15 -7.31 0.69
CA ALA A 133 13.38 -8.41 1.28
C ALA A 133 11.93 -8.39 0.77
N ASN A 134 11.30 -7.20 0.71
CA ASN A 134 9.94 -7.09 0.19
C ASN A 134 9.84 -7.49 -1.29
N ILE A 135 10.83 -7.11 -2.11
CA ILE A 135 10.91 -7.54 -3.51
C ILE A 135 11.08 -9.07 -3.62
N GLN A 136 11.93 -9.68 -2.80
CA GLN A 136 12.12 -11.14 -2.79
C GLN A 136 10.83 -11.89 -2.44
N LEU A 137 10.09 -11.42 -1.44
CA LEU A 137 8.80 -12.02 -1.07
C LEU A 137 7.76 -11.83 -2.18
N ALA A 138 7.73 -10.68 -2.83
CA ALA A 138 6.86 -10.45 -3.99
C ALA A 138 7.21 -11.37 -5.18
N ILE A 139 8.51 -11.61 -5.44
CA ILE A 139 8.96 -12.58 -6.45
C ILE A 139 8.50 -14.00 -6.06
N ALA A 140 8.64 -14.38 -4.79
CA ALA A 140 8.21 -15.68 -4.30
C ALA A 140 6.69 -15.88 -4.46
N ALA A 141 5.89 -14.90 -4.05
CA ALA A 141 4.44 -14.92 -4.24
C ALA A 141 4.06 -14.96 -5.73
N GLY A 142 4.72 -14.15 -6.56
CA GLY A 142 4.52 -14.12 -8.01
C GLY A 142 4.78 -15.47 -8.67
N ARG A 143 5.81 -16.20 -8.24
CA ARG A 143 6.10 -17.56 -8.72
C ARG A 143 5.03 -18.56 -8.32
N VAL A 144 4.48 -18.46 -7.11
CA VAL A 144 3.36 -19.31 -6.67
C VAL A 144 2.13 -19.04 -7.53
N ILE A 145 1.77 -17.77 -7.71
CA ILE A 145 0.64 -17.35 -8.55
C ILE A 145 0.82 -17.84 -9.99
N HIS A 146 2.00 -17.64 -10.58
CA HIS A 146 2.28 -18.10 -11.94
C HIS A 146 2.16 -19.61 -12.06
N LYS A 147 2.74 -20.36 -11.13
CA LYS A 147 2.69 -21.83 -11.12
C LYS A 147 1.26 -22.36 -11.03
N GLU A 148 0.40 -21.75 -10.22
CA GLU A 148 -0.95 -22.25 -9.97
C GLU A 148 -1.99 -21.76 -10.98
N THR A 149 -1.80 -20.55 -11.53
CA THR A 149 -2.80 -19.93 -12.43
C THR A 149 -2.34 -19.85 -13.89
N GLY A 150 -1.05 -20.07 -14.17
CA GLY A 150 -0.42 -19.82 -15.46
C GLY A 150 -0.21 -18.34 -15.79
N LYS A 151 -0.73 -17.42 -14.96
CA LYS A 151 -0.71 -15.98 -15.24
C LYS A 151 0.67 -15.39 -15.08
N LYS A 152 1.05 -14.47 -15.98
CA LYS A 152 2.31 -13.73 -15.86
C LYS A 152 2.16 -12.57 -14.88
N VAL A 153 3.13 -12.47 -13.95
CA VAL A 153 3.14 -11.47 -12.88
C VAL A 153 4.19 -10.40 -13.16
N HIS A 154 3.83 -9.13 -12.99
CA HIS A 154 4.72 -7.99 -13.18
C HIS A 154 4.82 -7.16 -11.91
N LEU A 155 6.05 -6.97 -11.42
CA LEU A 155 6.34 -6.27 -10.18
C LEU A 155 6.82 -4.85 -10.49
N LEU A 156 6.03 -3.86 -10.09
CA LEU A 156 6.24 -2.45 -10.35
C LEU A 156 6.96 -1.79 -9.18
N LEU A 157 8.17 -1.32 -9.44
CA LEU A 157 8.97 -0.53 -8.53
C LEU A 157 8.58 0.95 -8.61
N PRO A 158 8.91 1.78 -7.59
CA PRO A 158 8.48 3.18 -7.54
C PRO A 158 8.96 4.01 -8.75
N ASP A 159 10.22 3.81 -9.15
CA ASP A 159 10.81 4.51 -10.28
C ASP A 159 11.88 3.68 -11.01
N GLY A 160 12.45 4.26 -12.07
CA GLY A 160 13.47 3.61 -12.88
C GLY A 160 14.81 3.39 -12.17
N THR A 161 15.11 4.12 -11.09
CA THR A 161 16.34 3.93 -10.31
C THR A 161 16.24 2.68 -9.44
N GLU A 162 15.13 2.54 -8.71
CA GLU A 162 14.85 1.32 -7.93
C GLU A 162 14.70 0.09 -8.84
N TYR A 163 14.06 0.26 -10.01
CA TYR A 163 13.99 -0.80 -11.02
C TYR A 163 15.38 -1.25 -11.50
N ARG A 164 16.26 -0.32 -11.91
CA ARG A 164 17.62 -0.66 -12.37
C ARG A 164 18.43 -1.37 -11.29
N ARG A 165 18.31 -0.94 -10.02
CA ARG A 165 18.94 -1.59 -8.87
C ARG A 165 18.41 -3.02 -8.70
N ALA A 166 17.09 -3.20 -8.65
CA ALA A 166 16.46 -4.50 -8.50
C ALA A 166 16.78 -5.45 -9.68
N MET A 167 16.84 -4.94 -10.92
CA MET A 167 17.25 -5.72 -12.09
C MET A 167 18.69 -6.21 -12.00
N GLY A 168 19.60 -5.41 -11.45
CA GLY A 168 20.98 -5.83 -11.20
C GLY A 168 21.08 -6.98 -10.19
N LEU A 169 20.18 -7.04 -9.20
CA LEU A 169 20.17 -8.08 -8.16
C LEU A 169 19.42 -9.35 -8.59
N TYR A 170 18.26 -9.20 -9.23
CA TYR A 170 17.31 -10.30 -9.46
C TYR A 170 17.14 -10.68 -10.93
N GLY A 171 17.59 -9.86 -11.88
CA GLY A 171 17.32 -10.03 -13.31
C GLY A 171 17.74 -11.40 -13.86
N THR A 172 18.93 -11.88 -13.47
CA THR A 172 19.43 -13.21 -13.87
C THR A 172 18.54 -14.35 -13.35
N GLY A 173 17.99 -14.22 -12.14
CA GLY A 173 17.10 -15.23 -11.56
C GLY A 173 15.69 -15.20 -12.15
N LEU A 174 15.28 -14.08 -12.74
CA LEU A 174 13.95 -13.92 -13.34
C LEU A 174 13.91 -14.41 -14.80
N SER A 175 15.01 -14.26 -15.54
CA SER A 175 15.13 -14.68 -16.94
C SER A 175 15.03 -16.20 -17.13
N LEU A 176 15.27 -16.99 -16.09
CA LEU A 176 15.18 -18.46 -16.08
C LEU A 176 13.73 -19.00 -16.05
N GLY A 177 12.77 -18.28 -16.65
CA GLY A 177 11.39 -18.78 -16.83
C GLY A 177 10.51 -18.69 -15.58
N SER A 178 10.68 -17.65 -14.76
CA SER A 178 9.93 -17.51 -13.50
C SER A 178 8.45 -17.13 -13.64
N GLY A 179 8.03 -16.69 -14.82
CA GLY A 179 6.72 -16.07 -15.05
C GLY A 179 6.52 -14.74 -14.32
N VAL A 180 7.59 -14.23 -13.70
CA VAL A 180 7.65 -12.97 -12.97
C VAL A 180 8.62 -12.03 -13.69
N THR A 181 8.24 -10.77 -13.85
CA THR A 181 9.07 -9.72 -14.44
C THR A 181 9.09 -8.49 -13.53
N LEU A 182 10.15 -7.68 -13.63
CA LEU A 182 10.22 -6.38 -12.94
C LEU A 182 9.94 -5.25 -13.93
N GLY A 183 9.43 -4.16 -13.39
CA GLY A 183 9.17 -2.92 -14.10
C GLY A 183 9.10 -1.75 -13.12
N HIS A 184 8.56 -0.62 -13.56
CA HIS A 184 8.33 0.53 -12.68
C HIS A 184 7.08 1.32 -13.06
N LEU A 185 6.54 2.09 -12.10
CA LEU A 185 5.29 2.86 -12.26
C LEU A 185 5.32 3.92 -13.38
N ARG A 186 6.47 4.17 -13.99
CA ARG A 186 6.67 5.18 -15.03
C ARG A 186 7.09 4.60 -16.39
N GLU A 187 7.20 3.27 -16.52
CA GLU A 187 7.69 2.59 -17.72
C GLU A 187 6.77 2.78 -18.94
N SER A 188 5.47 2.98 -18.70
CA SER A 188 4.46 3.20 -19.72
C SER A 188 4.41 4.64 -20.22
N ARG A 189 5.14 5.57 -19.58
CA ARG A 189 5.11 6.98 -19.93
C ARG A 189 5.99 7.21 -21.16
N PRO A 190 5.46 7.75 -22.27
CA PRO A 190 6.31 8.20 -23.36
C PRO A 190 7.19 9.34 -22.86
N GLY A 191 8.47 9.04 -22.61
CA GLY A 191 9.44 10.03 -22.17
C GLY A 191 9.63 11.11 -23.23
N LYS A 192 9.52 12.39 -22.84
CA LYS A 192 9.83 13.53 -23.72
C LYS A 192 11.30 13.54 -24.19
N PHE A 193 12.18 12.84 -23.48
CA PHE A 193 13.58 12.58 -23.84
C PHE A 193 13.83 11.22 -24.51
N GLY A 194 12.84 10.31 -24.46
CA GLY A 194 12.96 8.96 -25.02
C GLY A 194 13.11 8.96 -26.53
N THR A 195 12.51 9.92 -27.23
CA THR A 195 12.67 10.05 -28.70
C THR A 195 14.07 10.52 -29.09
N TRP A 196 14.73 11.34 -28.26
CA TRP A 196 16.04 11.92 -28.57
C TRP A 196 17.20 10.96 -28.23
N PHE A 197 17.09 10.20 -27.13
CA PHE A 197 18.07 9.16 -26.79
C PHE A 197 17.92 7.86 -27.59
N ARG A 198 16.70 7.53 -28.07
CA ARG A 198 16.45 6.37 -28.94
C ARG A 198 17.15 6.47 -30.30
N ALA A 199 17.53 7.68 -30.73
CA ALA A 199 18.26 7.90 -31.98
C ALA A 199 19.78 7.64 -31.89
N GLN A 200 20.34 7.52 -30.68
CA GLN A 200 21.81 7.48 -30.49
C GLN A 200 22.34 6.21 -29.80
N ALA A 201 21.48 5.30 -29.35
CA ALA A 201 21.89 4.14 -28.58
C ALA A 201 21.48 2.82 -29.25
N ASN A 202 22.46 2.13 -29.86
CA ASN A 202 22.40 0.69 -30.19
C ASN A 202 22.59 -0.19 -28.92
N SER A 203 22.14 0.27 -27.76
CA SER A 203 22.16 -0.47 -26.50
C SER A 203 20.72 -0.65 -26.02
N ALA A 204 20.35 -1.88 -25.67
CA ALA A 204 19.02 -2.22 -25.15
C ALA A 204 18.60 -1.23 -24.05
N ASP A 205 17.47 -0.56 -24.26
CA ASP A 205 16.92 0.42 -23.34
C ASP A 205 16.13 -0.32 -22.25
N PRO A 206 16.59 -0.34 -20.98
CA PRO A 206 15.96 -1.11 -19.92
C PRO A 206 14.48 -0.76 -19.67
N ASP A 207 14.07 0.48 -19.97
CA ASP A 207 12.69 0.94 -19.78
C ASP A 207 11.78 0.44 -20.92
N VAL A 208 12.32 0.26 -22.13
CA VAL A 208 11.60 -0.35 -23.26
C VAL A 208 11.33 -1.83 -22.98
N ASP A 209 12.32 -2.52 -22.42
CA ASP A 209 12.21 -3.93 -22.06
C ASP A 209 11.23 -4.12 -20.89
N ALA A 210 11.26 -3.25 -19.88
CA ALA A 210 10.29 -3.24 -18.78
C ALA A 210 8.85 -3.09 -19.30
N ALA A 211 8.59 -2.08 -20.12
CA ALA A 211 7.27 -1.84 -20.71
C ALA A 211 6.82 -3.00 -21.62
N ALA A 212 7.74 -3.66 -22.33
CA ALA A 212 7.43 -4.84 -23.13
C ALA A 212 7.04 -6.04 -22.27
N ALA A 213 7.76 -6.28 -21.17
CA ALA A 213 7.43 -7.30 -20.19
C ALA A 213 6.07 -7.05 -19.53
N GLY A 214 5.79 -5.80 -19.14
CA GLY A 214 4.52 -5.39 -18.54
C GLY A 214 3.31 -5.59 -19.47
N ARG A 215 3.46 -5.35 -20.77
CA ARG A 215 2.38 -5.62 -21.77
C ARG A 215 1.97 -7.10 -21.80
N GLY A 216 2.92 -8.01 -21.60
CA GLY A 216 2.68 -9.45 -21.57
C GLY A 216 2.13 -9.98 -20.25
N ALA A 217 2.00 -9.13 -19.22
CA ALA A 217 1.57 -9.53 -17.89
C ALA A 217 0.05 -9.40 -17.69
N GLU A 218 -0.44 -10.23 -16.78
CA GLU A 218 -1.86 -10.33 -16.40
C GLU A 218 -2.11 -9.89 -14.96
N VAL A 219 -1.10 -9.96 -14.09
CA VAL A 219 -1.21 -9.61 -12.67
C VAL A 219 -0.10 -8.63 -12.30
N PHE A 220 -0.44 -7.54 -11.62
CA PHE A 220 0.50 -6.44 -11.34
C PHE A 220 0.64 -6.22 -9.84
N PHE A 221 1.86 -6.02 -9.36
CA PHE A 221 2.14 -5.73 -7.96
C PHE A 221 2.78 -4.35 -7.88
N ALA A 222 2.25 -3.44 -7.07
CA ALA A 222 2.92 -2.20 -6.71
C ALA A 222 3.71 -2.40 -5.42
N LEU A 223 5.01 -2.14 -5.48
CA LEU A 223 5.97 -2.38 -4.39
C LEU A 223 6.65 -1.09 -3.96
N ASN A 224 7.01 -1.03 -2.68
CA ASN A 224 7.96 -0.07 -2.11
C ASN A 224 7.64 1.42 -2.36
N ALA A 225 6.39 1.73 -2.77
CA ALA A 225 5.94 3.07 -3.03
C ALA A 225 5.67 3.80 -1.71
N SER A 226 6.12 5.06 -1.62
CA SER A 226 5.74 5.95 -0.53
C SER A 226 4.44 6.68 -0.85
N ALA A 227 3.98 7.53 0.07
CA ALA A 227 2.81 8.37 -0.17
C ALA A 227 3.00 9.31 -1.37
N VAL A 228 4.24 9.66 -1.75
CA VAL A 228 4.54 10.51 -2.93
C VAL A 228 4.26 9.77 -4.23
N GLU A 229 4.47 8.46 -4.30
CA GLU A 229 4.27 7.65 -5.51
C GLU A 229 2.86 7.05 -5.63
N LEU A 230 1.99 7.18 -4.62
CA LEU A 230 0.59 6.70 -4.72
C LEU A 230 -0.17 7.25 -5.96
N PRO A 231 -0.02 8.53 -6.37
CA PRO A 231 -0.62 9.03 -7.61
C PRO A 231 -0.03 8.37 -8.86
N ASP A 232 1.21 7.89 -8.82
CA ASP A 232 1.81 7.15 -9.92
C ASP A 232 1.21 5.73 -10.02
N ILE A 233 0.89 5.08 -8.89
CA ILE A 233 0.12 3.83 -8.87
C ILE A 233 -1.27 4.04 -9.47
N GLU A 234 -1.97 5.10 -9.05
CA GLU A 234 -3.28 5.42 -9.60
C GLU A 234 -3.23 5.60 -11.12
N ARG A 235 -2.30 6.43 -11.61
CA ARG A 235 -2.11 6.66 -13.05
C ARG A 235 -1.76 5.39 -13.80
N TYR A 236 -0.90 4.54 -13.24
CA TYR A 236 -0.59 3.26 -13.88
C TYR A 236 -1.86 2.40 -13.98
N ALA A 237 -2.66 2.35 -12.91
CA ALA A 237 -3.90 1.60 -12.86
C ALA A 237 -4.99 2.13 -13.80
N THR A 238 -5.03 3.43 -14.10
CA THR A 238 -6.04 4.05 -14.97
C THR A 238 -5.59 4.17 -16.42
N ASP A 239 -4.33 4.50 -16.64
CA ASP A 239 -3.83 4.91 -17.96
C ASP A 239 -3.09 3.76 -18.67
N SER A 240 -2.53 2.81 -17.91
CA SER A 240 -1.65 1.75 -18.43
C SER A 240 -2.26 0.35 -18.34
N LEU A 241 -3.20 0.13 -17.42
CA LEU A 241 -3.87 -1.14 -17.22
C LEU A 241 -5.29 -1.13 -17.78
N ASP A 242 -5.67 -2.21 -18.46
CA ASP A 242 -7.08 -2.49 -18.72
C ASP A 242 -7.82 -2.63 -17.39
N ALA A 243 -9.07 -2.17 -17.30
CA ALA A 243 -9.85 -2.19 -16.06
C ALA A 243 -10.02 -3.60 -15.46
N SER A 244 -9.90 -4.64 -16.29
CA SER A 244 -9.95 -6.05 -15.88
C SER A 244 -8.65 -6.58 -15.29
N LYS A 245 -7.51 -5.88 -15.48
CA LYS A 245 -6.21 -6.35 -15.00
C LYS A 245 -6.07 -6.10 -13.49
N PRO A 246 -5.83 -7.16 -12.69
CA PRO A 246 -5.65 -7.05 -11.25
C PRO A 246 -4.36 -6.31 -10.88
N LEU A 247 -4.48 -5.37 -9.95
CA LEU A 247 -3.38 -4.63 -9.34
C LEU A 247 -3.40 -4.86 -7.83
N ILE A 248 -2.28 -5.35 -7.31
CA ILE A 248 -2.07 -5.68 -5.91
C ILE A 248 -1.13 -4.65 -5.30
N THR A 249 -1.52 -4.00 -4.21
CA THR A 249 -0.56 -3.28 -3.36
C THR A 249 0.08 -4.26 -2.42
N TRP A 250 1.39 -4.45 -2.54
CA TRP A 250 2.11 -5.46 -1.79
C TRP A 250 2.97 -4.81 -0.71
N ASN A 251 2.49 -4.95 0.52
CA ASN A 251 3.10 -4.49 1.75
C ASN A 251 3.56 -3.03 1.73
N LEU A 252 2.67 -2.15 1.27
CA LEU A 252 2.91 -0.71 1.20
C LEU A 252 2.63 0.01 2.52
N ALA A 253 2.10 -0.67 3.53
CA ALA A 253 1.61 -0.03 4.75
C ALA A 253 0.58 1.06 4.43
N LEU A 254 -0.45 0.72 3.63
CA LEU A 254 -1.40 1.71 3.10
C LEU A 254 -2.06 2.55 4.20
N ASP A 255 -2.29 2.01 5.40
CA ASP A 255 -2.82 2.81 6.51
C ASP A 255 -1.84 3.88 7.00
N THR A 256 -0.54 3.60 6.99
CA THR A 256 0.48 4.61 7.28
C THR A 256 0.49 5.65 6.16
N LEU A 257 0.45 5.22 4.90
CA LEU A 257 0.44 6.15 3.77
C LEU A 257 -0.84 7.00 3.70
N ARG A 258 -2.00 6.45 4.14
CA ARG A 258 -3.25 7.20 4.30
C ARG A 258 -3.12 8.30 5.36
N ALA A 259 -2.30 8.11 6.39
CA ALA A 259 -2.04 9.14 7.41
C ALA A 259 -1.32 10.36 6.83
N ASP A 260 -0.46 10.16 5.84
CA ASP A 260 0.32 11.23 5.20
C ASP A 260 -0.49 12.06 4.20
N LEU A 261 -1.65 11.56 3.73
CA LEU A 261 -2.47 12.27 2.77
C LEU A 261 -3.01 13.60 3.32
N GLY A 262 -2.81 14.66 2.55
CA GLY A 262 -3.20 16.04 2.89
C GLY A 262 -2.18 16.78 3.75
N LEU A 263 -1.03 16.17 4.09
CA LEU A 263 0.11 16.90 4.62
C LEU A 263 0.79 17.74 3.53
N LEU A 264 1.54 18.77 3.92
CA LEU A 264 2.25 19.63 2.96
C LEU A 264 3.26 18.79 2.16
N GLY A 265 3.16 18.83 0.83
CA GLY A 265 4.02 18.04 -0.07
C GLY A 265 3.50 16.63 -0.37
N PHE A 266 2.43 16.18 0.28
CA PHE A 266 1.80 14.88 0.04
C PHE A 266 0.51 14.99 -0.77
N PRO A 267 0.04 13.89 -1.41
CA PRO A 267 -1.19 13.91 -2.19
C PRO A 267 -2.43 14.26 -1.37
N SER A 268 -3.48 14.71 -2.04
CA SER A 268 -4.76 15.03 -1.41
C SER A 268 -5.43 13.79 -0.79
N LYS A 269 -6.14 13.99 0.32
CA LYS A 269 -7.03 13.00 0.94
C LYS A 269 -8.04 12.38 -0.01
N ALA A 270 -8.44 13.11 -1.06
CA ALA A 270 -9.33 12.60 -2.10
C ALA A 270 -8.78 11.38 -2.85
N LEU A 271 -7.46 11.13 -2.79
CA LEU A 271 -6.85 9.93 -3.35
C LEU A 271 -7.33 8.65 -2.66
N HIS A 272 -7.57 8.69 -1.34
CA HIS A 272 -8.16 7.55 -0.64
C HIS A 272 -9.56 7.27 -1.18
N ASP A 273 -10.41 8.29 -1.13
CA ASP A 273 -11.82 8.22 -1.50
C ASP A 273 -12.01 7.63 -2.90
N ARG A 274 -11.23 8.09 -3.89
CA ARG A 274 -11.38 7.73 -5.31
C ARG A 274 -10.55 6.54 -5.79
N PHE A 275 -9.55 6.09 -5.03
CA PHE A 275 -8.61 5.07 -5.50
C PHE A 275 -8.26 4.03 -4.43
N LEU A 276 -7.70 4.44 -3.28
CA LEU A 276 -7.26 3.47 -2.26
C LEU A 276 -8.42 2.72 -1.59
N SER A 277 -9.63 3.25 -1.65
CA SER A 277 -10.85 2.63 -1.11
C SER A 277 -11.27 1.35 -1.86
N PHE A 278 -10.80 1.17 -3.10
CA PHE A 278 -11.09 -0.01 -3.93
C PHE A 278 -10.23 -1.23 -3.60
N PHE A 279 -9.12 -1.06 -2.87
CA PHE A 279 -8.20 -2.16 -2.59
C PHE A 279 -8.75 -3.05 -1.48
N LYS A 280 -9.27 -4.22 -1.86
CA LYS A 280 -9.80 -5.20 -0.92
C LYS A 280 -8.67 -5.98 -0.25
N PRO A 281 -8.56 -6.04 1.08
CA PRO A 281 -7.47 -6.77 1.71
C PRO A 281 -7.70 -8.27 1.57
N VAL A 282 -6.79 -8.93 0.86
CA VAL A 282 -6.81 -10.39 0.65
C VAL A 282 -5.94 -11.12 1.66
N LEU A 283 -4.91 -10.45 2.16
CA LEU A 283 -4.23 -10.80 3.41
C LEU A 283 -3.93 -9.50 4.14
N TYR A 284 -4.32 -9.40 5.40
CA TYR A 284 -4.04 -8.25 6.25
C TYR A 284 -3.65 -8.73 7.63
N VAL A 285 -2.42 -8.43 8.03
CA VAL A 285 -1.88 -8.79 9.34
C VAL A 285 -1.26 -7.55 9.95
N ARG A 286 -1.93 -6.99 10.97
CA ARG A 286 -1.39 -5.84 11.70
C ARG A 286 -1.28 -6.11 13.19
N PRO A 287 -0.07 -6.41 13.70
CA PRO A 287 0.17 -6.48 15.13
C PRO A 287 0.10 -5.09 15.77
N ARG A 288 -0.35 -5.08 17.03
CA ARG A 288 -0.44 -3.91 17.88
C ARG A 288 -0.20 -4.29 19.32
N ASP A 289 0.64 -3.49 19.96
CA ASP A 289 0.93 -3.57 21.38
C ASP A 289 0.30 -2.37 22.08
N TYR A 290 -0.40 -2.64 23.18
CA TYR A 290 -1.04 -1.65 24.00
C TYR A 290 -0.65 -1.85 25.46
N SER A 291 -0.77 -0.78 26.24
CA SER A 291 -0.65 -0.80 27.68
C SER A 291 -1.84 -0.10 28.32
N LYS A 292 -2.29 -0.60 29.47
CA LYS A 292 -3.29 0.06 30.30
C LYS A 292 -2.72 0.25 31.70
N SER A 293 -2.80 1.47 32.22
CA SER A 293 -2.49 1.77 33.60
C SER A 293 -3.72 1.57 34.50
N THR A 294 -3.55 0.82 35.59
CA THR A 294 -4.59 0.51 36.59
C THR A 294 -4.25 1.13 37.93
N ALA A 295 -5.27 1.34 38.78
CA ALA A 295 -5.08 1.90 40.12
C ALA A 295 -4.52 0.87 41.13
N SER A 296 -4.68 -0.41 40.84
CA SER A 296 -4.19 -1.54 41.65
C SER A 296 -3.07 -2.29 40.91
N PRO A 297 -2.14 -2.92 41.63
CA PRO A 297 -1.14 -3.80 41.03
C PRO A 297 -1.77 -4.92 40.16
N PRO A 298 -1.16 -5.29 39.01
CA PRO A 298 -0.01 -4.64 38.38
C PRO A 298 -0.41 -3.28 37.77
N TYR A 299 0.27 -2.19 38.15
CA TYR A 299 -0.09 -0.81 37.76
C TYR A 299 -0.08 -0.55 36.25
N ILE A 300 0.61 -1.40 35.48
CA ILE A 300 0.62 -1.39 34.02
C ILE A 300 0.42 -2.83 33.55
N SER A 301 -0.62 -3.03 32.75
CA SER A 301 -0.89 -4.29 32.07
C SER A 301 -0.66 -4.10 30.58
N ASN A 302 0.28 -4.85 30.02
CA ASN A 302 0.53 -4.88 28.58
C ASN A 302 -0.33 -5.97 27.94
N TYR A 303 -0.88 -5.68 26.78
CA TYR A 303 -1.65 -6.62 25.98
C TYR A 303 -1.42 -6.32 24.50
N SER A 304 -1.36 -7.37 23.72
CA SER A 304 -0.98 -7.32 22.31
C SER A 304 -1.95 -8.17 21.49
N GLY A 305 -2.13 -7.79 20.24
CA GLY A 305 -3.03 -8.51 19.36
C GLY A 305 -2.80 -8.19 17.90
N ILE A 306 -3.49 -8.92 17.04
CA ILE A 306 -3.41 -8.78 15.58
C ILE A 306 -4.81 -8.48 15.05
N LEU A 307 -4.90 -7.42 14.24
CA LEU A 307 -6.02 -7.25 13.32
C LEU A 307 -5.71 -8.09 12.08
N PHE A 308 -6.51 -9.12 11.88
CA PHE A 308 -6.26 -10.16 10.89
C PHE A 308 -7.39 -10.22 9.85
N ARG A 309 -7.03 -10.47 8.59
CA ARG A 309 -7.96 -10.86 7.54
C ARG A 309 -7.25 -11.72 6.50
N GLU A 310 -7.96 -12.71 6.01
CA GLU A 310 -7.53 -13.58 4.90
C GLU A 310 -8.77 -13.85 4.04
N PHE A 311 -8.75 -13.44 2.78
CA PHE A 311 -9.89 -13.60 1.87
C PHE A 311 -10.01 -15.07 1.42
N PRO A 312 -11.23 -15.66 1.37
CA PRO A 312 -12.56 -15.05 1.48
C PRO A 312 -13.12 -14.90 2.91
N GLY A 313 -12.30 -15.07 3.93
CA GLY A 313 -12.70 -14.93 5.33
C GLY A 313 -12.94 -13.49 5.80
N GLU A 314 -13.57 -13.40 6.97
CA GLU A 314 -13.94 -12.16 7.64
C GLU A 314 -12.75 -11.50 8.38
N TRP A 315 -12.95 -10.25 8.82
CA TRP A 315 -12.01 -9.60 9.75
C TRP A 315 -12.06 -10.27 11.11
N LYS A 316 -10.89 -10.47 11.72
CA LYS A 316 -10.73 -11.10 13.02
C LYS A 316 -9.84 -10.24 13.91
N VAL A 317 -10.19 -10.19 15.19
CA VAL A 317 -9.32 -9.69 16.25
C VAL A 317 -8.72 -10.90 16.93
N MET A 318 -7.39 -10.94 17.05
CA MET A 318 -6.69 -12.02 17.72
C MET A 318 -5.89 -11.48 18.90
N LEU A 319 -6.04 -12.08 20.08
CA LEU A 319 -5.31 -11.70 21.30
C LEU A 319 -4.10 -12.62 21.48
N GLN A 320 -2.93 -12.03 21.76
CA GLN A 320 -1.74 -12.81 22.08
C GLN A 320 -1.90 -13.50 23.43
N GLN A 321 -1.60 -14.79 23.45
CA GLN A 321 -1.59 -15.64 24.63
C GLN A 321 -0.21 -15.62 25.28
N PRO A 322 -0.09 -16.01 26.57
CA PRO A 322 1.20 -16.03 27.27
C PRO A 322 2.28 -16.91 26.62
N ASN A 323 1.88 -17.90 25.81
CA ASN A 323 2.79 -18.78 25.06
C ASN A 323 3.24 -18.18 23.71
N GLY A 324 2.90 -16.92 23.41
CA GLY A 324 3.22 -16.23 22.16
C GLY A 324 2.25 -16.48 21.00
N SER A 325 1.36 -17.48 21.11
CA SER A 325 0.34 -17.78 20.10
C SER A 325 -0.79 -16.75 20.09
N TYR A 326 -1.56 -16.69 19.00
CA TYR A 326 -2.70 -15.78 18.87
C TYR A 326 -4.01 -16.55 18.76
N THR A 327 -4.99 -16.18 19.58
CA THR A 327 -6.34 -16.77 19.59
C THR A 327 -7.35 -15.75 19.08
N VAL A 328 -8.28 -16.17 18.22
CA VAL A 328 -9.39 -15.33 17.75
C VAL A 328 -10.33 -15.02 18.91
N VAL A 329 -10.60 -13.72 19.14
CA VAL A 329 -11.52 -13.26 20.20
C VAL A 329 -12.82 -12.72 19.64
N GLU A 330 -12.80 -12.18 18.42
CA GLU A 330 -13.97 -11.63 17.75
C GLU A 330 -13.75 -11.67 16.24
N GLY A 331 -14.82 -11.82 15.46
CA GLY A 331 -14.78 -11.74 14.00
C GLY A 331 -16.05 -11.10 13.45
N ARG A 332 -15.91 -10.34 12.36
CA ARG A 332 -17.03 -9.68 11.69
C ARG A 332 -16.71 -9.38 10.22
N PRO A 333 -17.72 -9.21 9.34
CA PRO A 333 -17.49 -8.97 7.92
C PRO A 333 -16.86 -7.60 7.60
N THR A 334 -17.09 -6.59 8.45
CA THR A 334 -16.57 -5.23 8.26
C THR A 334 -15.35 -4.94 9.11
N ARG A 335 -14.39 -4.20 8.56
CA ARG A 335 -13.13 -3.86 9.22
C ARG A 335 -13.32 -3.17 10.56
N TYR A 336 -12.52 -3.55 11.56
CA TYR A 336 -12.41 -2.85 12.83
C TYR A 336 -11.73 -1.50 12.65
N THR A 337 -12.33 -0.44 13.17
CA THR A 337 -11.62 0.83 13.36
C THR A 337 -10.52 0.66 14.41
N LEU A 338 -9.53 1.54 14.41
CA LEU A 338 -8.44 1.46 15.39
C LEU A 338 -8.96 1.49 16.84
N GLY A 339 -9.97 2.31 17.13
CA GLY A 339 -10.61 2.38 18.44
C GLY A 339 -11.38 1.12 18.81
N GLU A 340 -12.20 0.59 17.90
CA GLU A 340 -12.95 -0.66 18.14
C GLU A 340 -12.01 -1.83 18.37
N PHE A 341 -10.96 -1.96 17.56
CA PHE A 341 -9.96 -3.01 17.70
C PHE A 341 -9.29 -2.98 19.08
N LYS A 342 -8.88 -1.79 19.54
CA LYS A 342 -8.32 -1.60 20.90
C LYS A 342 -9.33 -1.97 21.99
N ASP A 343 -10.59 -1.57 21.85
CA ASP A 343 -11.65 -1.86 22.82
C ASP A 343 -11.95 -3.37 22.91
N VAL A 344 -12.00 -4.07 21.78
CA VAL A 344 -12.18 -5.54 21.74
C VAL A 344 -11.01 -6.23 22.43
N LEU A 345 -9.77 -5.85 22.14
CA LEU A 345 -8.59 -6.42 22.78
C LEU A 345 -8.56 -6.16 24.29
N MET A 346 -8.84 -4.93 24.72
CA MET A 346 -8.87 -4.57 26.14
C MET A 346 -9.93 -5.39 26.91
N ARG A 347 -11.11 -5.59 26.32
CA ARG A 347 -12.18 -6.40 26.89
C ARG A 347 -11.78 -7.87 26.97
N ALA A 348 -11.23 -8.42 25.88
CA ALA A 348 -10.78 -9.80 25.83
C ALA A 348 -9.62 -10.09 26.80
N ALA A 349 -8.75 -9.11 27.04
CA ALA A 349 -7.68 -9.19 28.04
C ALA A 349 -8.18 -9.08 29.49
N GLY A 350 -9.49 -8.87 29.73
CA GLY A 350 -10.05 -8.69 31.07
C GLY A 350 -9.69 -7.35 31.72
N LEU A 351 -9.24 -6.38 30.92
CA LEU A 351 -8.76 -5.08 31.39
C LEU A 351 -9.82 -3.98 31.34
N ASP A 352 -11.05 -4.29 30.91
CA ASP A 352 -12.16 -3.33 30.84
C ASP A 352 -12.80 -3.11 32.22
N THR A 353 -12.04 -2.45 33.10
CA THR A 353 -12.41 -2.19 34.50
C THR A 353 -13.27 -0.94 34.71
N ASP A 354 -13.45 -0.12 33.68
CA ASP A 354 -14.11 1.18 33.81
C ASP A 354 -15.61 1.01 33.51
N ALA A 355 -16.48 1.59 34.35
CA ALA A 355 -17.91 1.58 34.07
C ALA A 355 -18.18 2.23 32.69
N GLN A 356 -18.97 1.55 31.84
CA GLN A 356 -19.33 2.05 30.51
C GLN A 356 -19.90 3.47 30.62
N GLY A 357 -19.31 4.41 29.88
CA GLY A 357 -19.75 5.82 29.87
C GLY A 357 -19.19 6.69 31.00
N SER A 358 -18.29 6.19 31.85
CA SER A 358 -17.64 7.02 32.87
C SER A 358 -16.75 8.10 32.26
N LEU A 359 -16.63 9.26 32.92
CA LEU A 359 -15.71 10.35 32.52
C LEU A 359 -14.26 9.85 32.38
N LEU A 360 -13.84 8.91 33.24
CA LEU A 360 -12.53 8.27 33.15
C LEU A 360 -12.37 7.43 31.87
N SER A 361 -13.40 6.70 31.45
CA SER A 361 -13.39 5.97 30.19
C SER A 361 -13.29 6.92 28.98
N PHE A 362 -13.98 8.07 29.03
CA PHE A 362 -13.91 9.10 27.97
C PHE A 362 -12.52 9.77 27.91
N LEU A 363 -11.98 10.20 29.05
CA LEU A 363 -10.65 10.82 29.13
C LEU A 363 -9.54 9.87 28.67
N ARG A 364 -9.68 8.56 28.93
CA ARG A 364 -8.71 7.54 28.52
C ARG A 364 -8.82 7.14 27.05
N LYS A 365 -10.04 7.08 26.49
CA LYS A 365 -10.24 6.79 25.06
C LYS A 365 -9.83 7.97 24.18
N GLY A 366 -9.92 9.19 24.71
CA GLY A 366 -9.65 10.42 23.99
C GLY A 366 -10.78 10.76 23.00
N TYR A 367 -10.71 11.97 22.44
CA TYR A 367 -11.76 12.51 21.57
C TYR A 367 -11.76 11.89 20.16
N LYS A 368 -10.61 11.42 19.67
CA LYS A 368 -10.47 10.80 18.34
C LYS A 368 -10.11 9.33 18.46
N THR A 369 -11.10 8.48 18.22
CA THR A 369 -10.97 7.01 18.21
C THR A 369 -10.92 6.43 16.80
N LYS A 370 -11.24 7.24 15.78
CA LYS A 370 -11.20 6.90 14.37
C LYS A 370 -10.13 7.71 13.65
N THR A 371 -9.54 7.12 12.62
CA THR A 371 -8.67 7.84 11.70
C THR A 371 -9.49 8.72 10.75
N TRP A 372 -8.87 9.72 10.12
CA TRP A 372 -9.61 10.64 9.25
C TRP A 372 -10.29 9.94 8.07
N TRP A 373 -9.71 8.84 7.57
CA TRP A 373 -10.28 8.04 6.49
C TRP A 373 -11.37 7.10 7.01
N GLU A 374 -11.26 6.58 8.23
CA GLU A 374 -12.33 5.82 8.88
C GLU A 374 -13.60 6.66 9.11
N GLU A 375 -13.45 7.96 9.37
CA GLU A 375 -14.56 8.92 9.60
C GLU A 375 -15.32 9.32 8.33
N ARG A 376 -14.72 9.18 7.14
CA ARG A 376 -15.24 9.71 5.87
C ARG A 376 -15.84 8.65 4.96
N GLU A 377 -16.52 7.66 5.53
CA GLU A 377 -17.18 6.58 4.81
C GLU A 377 -18.15 7.09 3.73
N ASP A 378 -18.82 8.22 3.98
CA ASP A 378 -19.75 8.88 3.06
C ASP A 378 -19.12 9.39 1.75
N LYS A 379 -17.79 9.52 1.71
CA LYS A 379 -17.05 10.06 0.55
C LYS A 379 -16.32 9.00 -0.24
N GLU A 380 -16.20 7.79 0.29
CA GLU A 380 -15.52 6.68 -0.36
C GLU A 380 -16.33 6.22 -1.58
N LEU A 381 -15.67 6.04 -2.72
CA LEU A 381 -16.33 5.51 -3.92
C LEU A 381 -16.52 3.99 -3.86
N SER A 382 -15.85 3.31 -2.93
CA SER A 382 -15.96 1.87 -2.73
C SER A 382 -15.78 1.49 -1.25
N PRO A 383 -16.60 0.58 -0.71
CA PRO A 383 -16.41 0.03 0.64
C PRO A 383 -15.39 -1.11 0.69
N ALA A 384 -14.78 -1.49 -0.45
CA ALA A 384 -14.02 -2.73 -0.60
C ALA A 384 -12.87 -2.89 0.41
N TRP A 385 -12.20 -1.80 0.79
CA TRP A 385 -11.13 -1.86 1.79
C TRP A 385 -11.60 -2.17 3.23
N ARG A 386 -12.89 -1.99 3.50
CA ARG A 386 -13.55 -2.31 4.78
C ARG A 386 -14.17 -3.70 4.77
N GLU A 387 -14.63 -4.16 3.62
CA GLU A 387 -15.36 -5.42 3.45
C GLU A 387 -14.46 -6.61 3.19
#